data_AF-X1NHU3-F1
#
_entry.id   AF-X1NHU3-F1
#
_cell.length_a   1.000
_cell.length_b   1.000
_cell.length_c   1.000
_cell.angle_alpha   90.00
_cell.angle_beta   90.00
_cell.angle_gamma   90.00
#
_symmetry.space_group_name_H-M   'P 1'
#
loop_
_entity.id
_entity.type
_entity.pdbx_description
1 polymer ?
#
loop_
_entity_poly.entity_id
_entity_poly.type
_entity_poly.pdbx_seq_one_letter_code
_entity_poly.pdbx_strand_id
1 'polypeptide(L)'
;MESRFPEELTAAFKGLERNSNPWGLGHDTRADWIQELDIPILAENQGEDLDLLFFVGCIRSYDDRNKKVALAMAKILNHLGIKFAILGMEEGCCGDPARRVGNEYLYQILAQTNIETFKRYGIKKIITTCPHCF
;
A
#
# COMPACT_ATOMS: atom_id res chain seq x y z
N MET A 1 3.97 25.94 10.72
CA MET A 1 3.95 24.70 11.51
C MET A 1 5.41 24.34 11.75
N GLU A 2 5.93 24.48 12.96
CA GLU A 2 7.33 24.13 13.23
C GLU A 2 7.46 22.61 13.26
N SER A 3 8.24 22.06 12.31
CA SER A 3 8.55 20.63 12.20
C SER A 3 9.58 20.20 13.26
N ARG A 4 9.23 20.32 14.54
CA ARG A 4 10.03 19.78 15.65
C ARG A 4 9.38 18.52 16.18
N PHE A 5 9.78 17.38 15.61
CA PHE A 5 9.31 16.05 16.03
C PHE A 5 10.24 15.43 17.06
N PRO A 6 9.73 14.56 17.95
CA PRO A 6 10.56 13.73 18.82
C PRO A 6 11.58 12.89 18.03
N GLU A 7 12.78 12.70 18.56
CA GLU A 7 13.86 11.98 17.88
C GLU A 7 13.47 10.52 17.58
N GLU A 8 12.64 9.92 18.42
CA GLU A 8 12.12 8.56 18.32
C GLU A 8 11.37 8.29 17.01
N LEU A 9 10.79 9.34 16.40
CA LEU A 9 10.05 9.22 15.14
C LEU A 9 10.94 9.30 13.90
N THR A 10 12.21 9.70 14.05
CA THR A 10 13.14 9.94 12.94
C THR A 10 13.33 8.71 12.06
N ALA A 11 13.43 7.52 12.66
CA ALA A 11 13.58 6.27 11.93
C ALA A 11 12.33 5.96 11.07
N ALA A 12 11.14 6.15 11.66
CA ALA A 12 9.88 5.93 10.97
C ALA A 12 9.68 6.89 9.78
N PHE A 13 10.02 8.17 9.94
CA PHE A 13 9.96 9.14 8.84
C PHE A 13 10.92 8.80 7.71
N LYS A 14 12.18 8.46 8.01
CA LYS A 14 13.14 8.02 6.99
C LYS A 14 12.65 6.78 6.24
N GLY A 15 12.04 5.83 6.95
CA GLY A 15 11.43 4.65 6.34
C GLY A 15 10.28 5.00 5.40
N LEU A 16 9.37 5.88 5.85
CA LEU A 16 8.24 6.34 5.05
C LEU A 16 8.69 7.12 3.81
N GLU A 17 9.67 8.01 3.94
CA GLU A 17 10.21 8.80 2.83
C GLU A 17 10.91 7.94 1.78
N ARG A 18 11.70 6.95 2.20
CA ARG A 18 12.54 6.16 1.28
C ARG A 18 11.84 4.93 0.73
N ASN A 19 11.06 4.25 1.57
CA ASN A 19 10.53 2.92 1.29
C ASN A 19 9.00 2.84 1.43
N SER A 20 8.35 3.97 1.74
CA SER A 20 6.89 4.04 1.90
C SER A 20 6.35 3.03 2.92
N ASN A 21 7.12 2.77 3.99
CA ASN A 21 6.72 2.00 5.16
C ASN A 21 7.55 2.41 6.39
N PRO A 22 6.99 2.38 7.62
CA PRO A 22 7.66 2.90 8.81
C PRO A 22 8.84 2.05 9.30
N TRP A 23 9.03 0.83 8.76
CA TRP A 23 10.10 -0.09 9.17
C TRP A 23 11.36 0.02 8.31
N GLY A 24 11.31 0.77 7.22
CA GLY A 24 12.45 0.91 6.30
C GLY A 24 12.77 -0.35 5.51
N LEU A 25 11.82 -1.30 5.39
CA LEU A 25 11.98 -2.50 4.57
C LEU A 25 11.96 -2.15 3.08
N GLY A 26 12.71 -2.87 2.25
CA GLY A 26 12.84 -2.59 0.81
C GLY A 26 11.50 -2.72 0.07
N HIS A 27 11.22 -1.77 -0.83
CA HIS A 27 9.97 -1.73 -1.60
C HIS A 27 9.82 -2.91 -2.57
N ASP A 28 10.94 -3.52 -2.97
CA ASP A 28 11.04 -4.75 -3.76
C ASP A 28 10.38 -5.96 -3.09
N THR A 29 10.45 -6.06 -1.76
CA THR A 29 9.86 -7.17 -0.99
C THR A 29 8.36 -7.02 -0.73
N ARG A 30 7.74 -5.91 -1.19
CA ARG A 30 6.34 -5.57 -0.84
C ARG A 30 5.34 -6.63 -1.30
N ALA A 31 5.61 -7.26 -2.44
CA ALA A 31 4.71 -8.25 -3.04
C ALA A 31 5.02 -9.69 -2.60
N ASP A 32 6.05 -9.94 -1.78
CA ASP A 32 6.49 -11.31 -1.44
C ASP A 32 5.40 -12.18 -0.81
N TRP A 33 4.40 -11.56 -0.17
CA TRP A 33 3.29 -12.28 0.44
C TRP A 33 2.39 -12.98 -0.59
N ILE A 34 2.44 -12.61 -1.87
CA ILE A 34 1.60 -13.23 -2.91
C ILE A 34 2.17 -14.55 -3.43
N GLN A 35 3.36 -14.99 -2.99
CA GLN A 35 3.99 -16.22 -3.52
C GLN A 35 3.10 -17.49 -3.46
N GLU A 36 2.12 -17.52 -2.54
CA GLU A 36 1.17 -18.63 -2.40
C GLU A 36 -0.08 -18.53 -3.30
N LEU A 37 -0.30 -17.37 -3.95
CA LEU A 37 -1.50 -17.06 -4.73
C LEU A 37 -1.12 -16.36 -6.04
N ASP A 38 -1.65 -16.81 -7.16
CA ASP A 38 -1.48 -16.13 -8.44
C ASP A 38 -2.31 -14.83 -8.46
N ILE A 39 -1.74 -13.76 -7.90
CA ILE A 39 -2.35 -12.44 -7.78
C ILE A 39 -1.69 -11.52 -8.83
N PRO A 40 -2.45 -10.98 -9.79
CA PRO A 40 -1.88 -10.09 -10.80
C PRO A 40 -1.26 -8.82 -10.20
N ILE A 41 -0.06 -8.48 -10.68
CA ILE A 41 0.56 -7.17 -10.46
C ILE A 41 0.22 -6.27 -11.63
N LEU A 42 -0.31 -5.09 -11.34
CA LEU A 42 -0.91 -4.20 -12.34
C LEU A 42 0.10 -3.69 -13.38
N ALA A 43 1.36 -3.49 -12.97
CA ALA A 43 2.44 -3.10 -13.87
C ALA A 43 2.74 -4.16 -14.96
N GLU A 44 2.47 -5.43 -14.68
CA GLU A 44 2.73 -6.57 -15.57
C GLU A 44 1.51 -6.93 -16.43
N ASN A 45 0.32 -6.48 -16.03
CA ASN A 45 -0.97 -6.86 -16.62
C ASN A 45 -1.74 -5.65 -17.15
N GLN A 46 -1.02 -4.71 -17.77
CA GLN A 46 -1.63 -3.49 -18.31
C GLN A 46 -2.60 -3.82 -19.46
N GLY A 47 -3.84 -3.34 -19.34
CA GLY A 47 -4.88 -3.54 -20.36
C GLY A 47 -5.87 -4.66 -20.05
N GLU A 48 -5.70 -5.38 -18.93
CA GLU A 48 -6.75 -6.27 -18.43
C GLU A 48 -7.93 -5.48 -17.86
N ASP A 49 -9.14 -5.99 -18.10
CA ASP A 49 -10.36 -5.45 -17.53
C ASP A 49 -10.51 -5.92 -16.08
N LEU A 50 -10.11 -5.05 -15.14
CA LEU A 50 -10.15 -5.29 -13.70
C LEU A 50 -11.43 -4.72 -13.10
N ASP A 51 -12.09 -5.50 -12.23
CA ASP A 51 -13.24 -5.04 -11.46
C ASP A 51 -12.83 -4.01 -10.41
N LEU A 52 -11.67 -4.21 -9.77
CA LEU A 52 -11.15 -3.32 -8.73
C LEU A 52 -9.63 -3.47 -8.52
N LEU A 53 -9.03 -2.45 -7.90
CA LEU A 53 -7.71 -2.53 -7.29
C LEU A 53 -7.83 -2.99 -5.84
N PHE A 54 -7.05 -3.98 -5.42
CA PHE A 54 -6.84 -4.26 -4.00
C PHE A 54 -5.66 -3.44 -3.47
N PHE A 55 -5.95 -2.33 -2.78
CA PHE A 55 -4.94 -1.50 -2.12
C PHE A 55 -4.58 -2.10 -0.76
N VAL A 56 -3.43 -2.76 -0.71
CA VAL A 56 -2.97 -3.61 0.41
C VAL A 56 -2.48 -2.74 1.57
N GLY A 57 -1.76 -1.68 1.23
CA GLY A 57 -1.12 -0.76 2.16
C GLY A 57 0.12 -1.36 2.82
N CYS A 58 0.83 -0.55 3.60
CA CYS A 58 2.11 -0.93 4.19
C CYS A 58 2.01 -2.09 5.20
N ILE A 59 1.10 -2.04 6.17
CA ILE A 59 1.03 -3.04 7.24
C ILE A 59 0.77 -4.44 6.67
N ARG A 60 -0.17 -4.57 5.72
CA ARG A 60 -0.55 -5.89 5.19
C ARG A 60 0.46 -6.44 4.18
N SER A 61 1.33 -5.58 3.65
CA SER A 61 2.43 -5.98 2.78
C SER A 61 3.65 -6.49 3.58
N TYR A 62 3.93 -5.91 4.75
CA TYR A 62 5.18 -6.16 5.48
C TYR A 62 5.04 -6.93 6.79
N ASP A 63 3.98 -6.71 7.57
CA ASP A 63 3.82 -7.36 8.88
C ASP A 63 3.30 -8.80 8.72
N ASP A 64 4.05 -9.79 9.21
CA ASP A 64 3.76 -11.21 9.00
C ASP A 64 2.40 -11.67 9.55
N ARG A 65 1.91 -11.03 10.61
CA ARG A 65 0.58 -11.31 11.14
C ARG A 65 -0.49 -10.76 10.20
N ASN A 66 -0.29 -9.57 9.66
CA ASN A 66 -1.26 -8.90 8.79
C ASN A 66 -1.23 -9.36 7.33
N LYS A 67 -0.12 -9.93 6.85
CA LYS A 67 -0.08 -10.62 5.54
C LYS A 67 -1.17 -11.70 5.43
N LYS A 68 -1.48 -12.39 6.53
CA LYS A 68 -2.58 -13.38 6.58
C LYS A 68 -3.95 -12.78 6.26
N VAL A 69 -4.17 -11.51 6.58
CA VAL A 69 -5.42 -10.78 6.25
C VAL A 69 -5.48 -10.46 4.76
N ALA A 70 -4.36 -10.03 4.16
CA ALA A 70 -4.29 -9.81 2.71
C ALA A 70 -4.53 -11.12 1.93
N LEU A 71 -3.88 -12.21 2.35
CA LEU A 71 -4.08 -13.55 1.79
C LEU A 71 -5.54 -14.00 1.89
N ALA A 72 -6.18 -13.81 3.05
CA ALA A 72 -7.58 -14.17 3.24
C ALA A 72 -8.50 -13.36 2.32
N MET A 73 -8.27 -12.06 2.19
CA MET A 73 -9.05 -11.21 1.27
C MET A 73 -8.86 -11.63 -0.18
N ALA A 74 -7.62 -11.85 -0.62
CA ALA A 74 -7.31 -12.33 -1.97
C ALA A 74 -8.00 -13.67 -2.27
N LYS A 75 -8.00 -14.62 -1.32
CA LYS A 75 -8.72 -15.90 -1.45
C LYS A 75 -10.22 -15.69 -1.62
N ILE A 76 -10.82 -14.77 -0.87
CA ILE A 76 -12.25 -14.43 -0.98
C ILE A 76 -12.54 -13.84 -2.37
N LEU A 77 -11.75 -12.87 -2.84
CA LEU A 77 -11.94 -12.25 -4.15
C LEU A 77 -11.82 -13.28 -5.29
N ASN A 78 -10.80 -14.15 -5.22
CA ASN A 78 -10.63 -15.26 -6.17
C ASN A 78 -11.82 -16.22 -6.14
N HIS A 79 -12.30 -16.59 -4.95
CA HIS A 79 -13.47 -17.47 -4.80
C HIS A 79 -14.75 -16.86 -5.39
N LEU A 80 -14.90 -15.54 -5.28
CA LEU A 80 -16.01 -14.79 -5.86
C LEU A 80 -15.86 -14.52 -7.37
N GLY A 81 -14.72 -14.88 -7.97
CA GLY A 81 -14.43 -14.61 -9.38
C GLY A 81 -14.26 -13.12 -9.70
N ILE A 82 -13.92 -12.30 -8.70
CA ILE A 82 -13.66 -10.86 -8.89
C ILE A 82 -12.28 -10.71 -9.53
N LYS A 83 -12.20 -9.96 -10.63
CA LYS A 83 -10.93 -9.64 -11.29
C LYS A 83 -10.27 -8.49 -10.55
N PHE A 84 -9.20 -8.77 -9.82
CA PHE A 84 -8.44 -7.74 -9.11
C PHE A 84 -6.95 -7.87 -9.37
N ALA A 85 -6.25 -6.77 -9.13
CA ALA A 85 -4.80 -6.73 -9.11
C ALA A 85 -4.32 -5.92 -7.92
N ILE A 86 -3.02 -6.00 -7.64
CA ILE A 86 -2.32 -5.13 -6.68
C ILE A 86 -1.29 -4.28 -7.42
N LEU A 87 -0.83 -3.18 -6.80
CA LEU A 87 0.20 -2.32 -7.39
C LEU A 87 1.63 -2.86 -7.21
N GLY A 88 1.82 -3.90 -6.39
CA GLY A 88 3.15 -4.44 -6.09
C GLY A 88 4.09 -3.36 -5.57
N MET A 89 5.27 -3.24 -6.17
CA MET A 89 6.32 -2.28 -5.79
C MET A 89 5.91 -0.80 -5.94
N GLU A 90 4.92 -0.51 -6.79
CA GLU A 90 4.43 0.87 -7.00
C GLU A 90 3.43 1.31 -5.92
N GLU A 91 3.04 0.41 -5.01
CA GLU A 91 2.18 0.77 -3.89
C GLU A 91 2.95 1.46 -2.75
N GLY A 92 2.36 2.48 -2.15
CA GLY A 92 2.90 3.15 -0.97
C GLY A 92 2.12 2.92 0.32
N CYS A 93 2.64 3.43 1.44
CA CYS A 93 1.84 3.73 2.62
C CYS A 93 0.82 4.83 2.29
N CYS A 94 -0.37 4.79 2.89
CA CYS A 94 -1.36 5.87 2.80
C CYS A 94 -0.92 7.16 3.54
N GLY A 95 0.16 7.12 4.32
CA GLY A 95 0.69 8.25 5.08
C GLY A 95 0.03 8.50 6.44
N ASP A 96 -0.96 7.68 6.85
CA ASP A 96 -1.62 7.81 8.17
C ASP A 96 -0.63 7.92 9.36
N PRO A 97 0.44 7.11 9.45
CA PRO A 97 1.40 7.24 10.56
C PRO A 97 2.06 8.62 10.62
N ALA A 98 2.41 9.21 9.48
CA ALA A 98 2.99 10.55 9.41
C ALA A 98 1.96 11.62 9.80
N ARG A 99 0.73 11.49 9.30
CA ARG A 99 -0.36 12.42 9.61
C ARG A 99 -0.70 12.46 11.10
N ARG A 100 -0.80 11.28 11.75
CA ARG A 100 -1.16 11.17 13.18
C ARG A 100 -0.15 11.80 14.12
N VAL A 101 1.12 11.88 13.73
CA VAL A 101 2.17 12.53 14.52
C VAL A 101 2.43 13.98 14.09
N GLY A 102 1.57 14.55 13.24
CA GLY A 102 1.62 15.94 12.81
C GLY A 102 2.56 16.23 11.64
N ASN A 103 3.13 15.21 10.99
CA ASN A 103 3.92 15.39 9.76
C ASN A 103 3.01 15.41 8.53
N GLU A 104 2.23 16.48 8.40
CA GLU A 104 1.26 16.67 7.33
C GLU A 104 1.94 16.73 5.95
N TYR A 105 3.15 17.31 5.87
CA TYR A 105 3.90 17.39 4.62
C TYR A 105 4.22 16.01 4.05
N LEU A 106 4.78 15.12 4.87
CA LEU A 106 5.08 13.75 4.44
C LEU A 106 3.81 12.97 4.10
N TYR A 107 2.72 13.15 4.85
CA TYR A 107 1.43 12.57 4.50
C TYR A 107 0.96 13.01 3.11
N GLN A 108 1.01 14.32 2.80
CA GLN A 108 0.59 14.84 1.50
C GLN A 108 1.42 14.26 0.36
N ILE A 109 2.74 14.12 0.53
CA ILE A 109 3.60 13.46 -0.47
C ILE A 109 3.15 12.02 -0.70
N LEU A 110 3.03 11.22 0.35
CA LEU A 110 2.68 9.80 0.25
C LEU A 110 1.29 9.60 -0.36
N ALA A 111 0.30 10.39 0.07
CA ALA A 111 -1.05 10.34 -0.47
C ALA A 111 -1.06 10.72 -1.96
N GLN A 112 -0.37 11.80 -2.33
CA GLN A 112 -0.30 12.28 -3.70
C GLN A 112 0.37 11.27 -4.64
N THR A 113 1.46 10.62 -4.22
CA THR A 113 2.12 9.55 -5.00
C THR A 113 1.17 8.38 -5.28
N ASN A 114 0.39 7.94 -4.30
CA ASN A 114 -0.61 6.89 -4.52
C ASN A 114 -1.71 7.36 -5.48
N ILE A 115 -2.22 8.59 -5.31
CA ILE A 115 -3.26 9.17 -6.19
C ILE A 115 -2.77 9.25 -7.64
N GLU A 116 -1.52 9.66 -7.86
CA GLU A 116 -0.92 9.72 -9.19
C GLU A 116 -0.79 8.34 -9.82
N THR A 117 -0.42 7.33 -9.04
CA THR A 117 -0.37 5.94 -9.49
C THR A 117 -1.76 5.42 -9.86
N PHE A 118 -2.77 5.67 -9.02
CA PHE A 118 -4.16 5.31 -9.33
C PHE A 118 -4.66 5.99 -10.62
N LYS A 119 -4.32 7.27 -10.82
CA LYS A 119 -4.67 8.02 -12.03
C LYS A 119 -3.97 7.45 -13.27
N ARG A 120 -2.67 7.13 -13.17
CA ARG A 120 -1.88 6.54 -14.25
C ARG A 120 -2.51 5.25 -14.78
N TYR A 121 -2.99 4.41 -13.88
CA TYR A 121 -3.66 3.15 -14.22
C TYR A 121 -5.17 3.26 -14.44
N GLY A 122 -5.74 4.46 -14.34
CA GLY A 122 -7.16 4.68 -14.58
C GLY A 122 -8.09 4.00 -13.55
N ILE A 123 -7.58 3.68 -12.35
CA ILE A 123 -8.32 2.94 -11.31
C ILE A 123 -9.61 3.68 -10.92
N LYS A 124 -10.73 2.96 -10.93
CA LYS A 124 -12.08 3.51 -10.60
C LYS A 124 -12.67 2.94 -9.31
N LYS A 125 -12.28 1.73 -8.93
CA LYS A 125 -12.77 1.04 -7.74
C LYS A 125 -11.57 0.50 -6.98
N ILE A 126 -11.54 0.78 -5.68
CA ILE A 126 -10.49 0.35 -4.77
C ILE A 126 -11.16 -0.36 -3.61
N ILE A 127 -10.62 -1.51 -3.21
CA ILE A 127 -10.93 -2.15 -1.93
C ILE A 127 -9.67 -2.11 -1.06
N THR A 128 -9.85 -1.95 0.25
CA THR A 128 -8.78 -2.09 1.23
C THR A 128 -9.30 -2.78 2.48
N THR A 129 -8.43 -3.51 3.18
CA THR A 129 -8.72 -4.12 4.49
C THR A 129 -8.18 -3.28 5.65
N CYS A 130 -7.62 -2.10 5.36
CA CYS A 130 -7.09 -1.20 6.35
C CYS A 130 -8.02 0.00 6.54
N PRO A 131 -8.59 0.20 7.75
CA PRO A 131 -9.46 1.35 8.00
C PRO A 131 -8.70 2.70 7.96
N HIS A 132 -7.37 2.69 8.09
CA HIS A 132 -6.55 3.89 7.91
C HIS A 132 -6.22 4.19 6.44
N CYS A 133 -6.47 3.24 5.53
CA CYS A 133 -6.27 3.44 4.09
C CYS A 133 -7.59 3.79 3.38
N PHE A 134 -8.74 3.62 4.04
CA PHE A 134 -10.06 3.98 3.53
C PHE A 134 -10.30 5.48 3.69
#